data_AF-A0A7R9NGI3-F1
#
_entry.id   AF-A0A7R9NGI3-F1
#
_cell.length_a   1.000
_cell.length_b   1.000
_cell.length_c   1.000
_cell.angle_alpha   90.00
_cell.angle_beta   90.00
_cell.angle_gamma   90.00
#
_symmetry.space_group_name_H-M   'P 1'
#
loop_
_entity.id
_entity.type
_entity.pdbx_description
1 polymer ?
#
loop_
_entity_poly.entity_id
_entity_poly.type
_entity_poly.pdbx_seq_one_letter_code
_entity_poly.pdbx_strand_id
1 'polypeptide(L)'
;SIANKIDELTMTIPPHSPTIITETCLNQYISDSAAHITGFSMCGQDRSAEAGQCRGGGVCIYINGKWCMSYCSIGTCCSPEVEFLAVKCRPYYLPR
;
A
#
# COMPACT_ATOMS: atom_id res chain seq x y z
N SER A 1 12.00 -6.29 -1.84
CA SER A 1 10.54 -6.36 -1.79
C SER A 1 10.09 -6.11 -0.36
N ILE A 2 8.97 -5.40 -0.19
CA ILE A 2 8.35 -5.12 1.11
C ILE A 2 7.98 -6.39 1.86
N ALA A 3 7.66 -7.48 1.14
CA ALA A 3 7.39 -8.79 1.70
C ALA A 3 8.55 -9.30 2.60
N ASN A 4 9.80 -8.96 2.26
CA ASN A 4 10.98 -9.37 3.04
C ASN A 4 11.21 -8.51 4.29
N LYS A 5 10.40 -7.47 4.52
CA LYS A 5 10.53 -6.51 5.62
C LYS A 5 9.27 -6.42 6.49
N ILE A 6 8.35 -7.37 6.36
CA ILE A 6 7.07 -7.31 7.08
C ILE A 6 7.25 -7.38 8.60
N ASP A 7 8.23 -8.13 9.11
CA ASP A 7 8.51 -8.17 10.54
C ASP A 7 8.96 -6.80 11.06
N GLU A 8 9.90 -6.15 10.36
CA GLU A 8 10.37 -4.78 10.68
C GLU A 8 9.23 -3.76 10.60
N LEU A 9 8.39 -3.86 9.56
CA LEU A 9 7.26 -2.96 9.35
C LEU A 9 6.19 -3.14 10.42
N THR A 10 5.91 -4.37 10.85
CA THR A 10 4.95 -4.66 11.91
C THR A 10 5.37 -4.01 13.23
N MET A 11 6.67 -3.89 13.48
CA MET A 11 7.20 -3.21 14.67
C MET A 11 7.23 -1.68 14.53
N THR A 12 7.34 -1.16 13.31
CA THR A 12 7.59 0.27 13.06
C THR A 12 6.33 1.06 12.70
N ILE A 13 5.31 0.40 12.12
CA ILE A 13 4.10 1.09 11.66
C ILE A 13 3.33 1.69 12.86
N PRO A 14 2.94 2.96 12.78
CA PRO A 14 2.19 3.62 13.84
C PRO A 14 0.78 3.02 14.05
N PRO A 15 0.35 2.82 15.31
CA PRO A 15 -0.88 2.11 15.64
C PRO A 15 -2.18 2.90 15.41
N HIS A 16 -2.13 4.12 14.88
CA HIS A 16 -3.32 5.00 14.73
C HIS A 16 -3.36 5.85 13.46
N SER A 17 -2.43 5.66 12.52
CA SER A 17 -2.40 6.42 11.28
C SER A 17 -2.24 5.50 10.07
N PRO A 18 -2.70 5.92 8.88
CA PRO A 18 -2.30 5.24 7.66
C PRO A 18 -0.78 5.40 7.47
N THR A 19 -0.16 4.43 6.81
CA THR A 19 1.26 4.50 6.43
C THR A 19 1.39 4.25 4.94
N ILE A 20 2.08 5.14 4.24
CA ILE A 20 2.34 5.04 2.80
C ILE A 20 3.78 4.56 2.62
N ILE A 21 3.97 3.56 1.77
CA ILE A 21 5.27 3.00 1.45
C ILE A 21 5.45 3.03 -0.06
N THR A 22 6.56 3.61 -0.50
CA THR A 22 7.02 3.63 -1.90
C THR A 22 8.14 2.60 -2.07
N GLU A 23 8.45 2.23 -3.32
CA GLU A 23 9.44 1.20 -3.64
C GLU A 23 9.09 -0.16 -3.00
N THR A 24 7.80 -0.50 -2.95
CA THR A 24 7.30 -1.74 -2.34
C THR A 24 7.88 -2.98 -3.03
N CYS A 25 8.20 -2.88 -4.32
CA CYS A 25 8.72 -3.96 -5.16
C CYS A 25 7.88 -5.24 -4.97
N LEU A 26 6.56 -5.08 -4.89
CA LEU A 26 5.60 -6.16 -5.04
C LEU A 26 5.37 -6.42 -6.53
N ASN A 27 5.00 -7.65 -6.85
CA ASN A 27 4.66 -8.04 -8.21
C ASN A 27 3.48 -8.99 -8.17
N GLN A 28 2.80 -9.15 -9.31
CA GLN A 28 1.63 -10.01 -9.46
C GLN A 28 1.83 -11.49 -9.06
N TYR A 29 3.07 -11.95 -8.89
CA TYR A 29 3.40 -13.31 -8.46
C TYR A 29 3.60 -13.43 -6.95
N ILE A 30 3.67 -12.31 -6.23
CA ILE A 30 3.71 -12.27 -4.78
C ILE A 30 2.28 -12.12 -4.28
N SER A 31 1.79 -13.13 -3.56
CA SER A 31 0.47 -13.07 -2.92
C SER A 31 0.41 -11.89 -1.94
N ASP A 32 -0.72 -11.18 -1.90
CA ASP A 32 -1.00 -10.13 -0.91
C ASP A 32 -0.79 -10.61 0.54
N SER A 33 -0.94 -11.92 0.79
CA SER A 33 -0.67 -12.53 2.10
C SER A 33 0.78 -12.39 2.55
N ALA A 34 1.73 -12.27 1.63
CA ALA A 34 3.15 -12.06 1.94
C ALA A 34 3.45 -10.63 2.41
N ALA A 35 2.51 -9.69 2.23
CA ALA A 35 2.62 -8.30 2.68
C ALA A 35 1.57 -7.95 3.76
N HIS A 36 0.92 -8.95 4.36
CA HIS A 36 -0.15 -8.76 5.32
C HIS A 36 0.38 -8.32 6.70
N ILE A 37 -0.26 -7.32 7.29
CA ILE A 37 0.00 -6.84 8.65
C ILE A 37 -1.31 -6.85 9.43
N THR A 38 -1.34 -7.55 10.57
CA THR A 38 -2.54 -7.72 11.39
C THR A 38 -3.12 -6.38 11.83
N GLY A 39 -4.42 -6.18 11.59
CA GLY A 39 -5.12 -4.93 11.94
C GLY A 39 -5.01 -3.82 10.89
N PHE A 40 -4.31 -4.08 9.79
CA PHE A 40 -4.21 -3.16 8.65
C PHE A 40 -4.82 -3.79 7.40
N SER A 41 -5.44 -2.96 6.58
CA SER A 41 -5.75 -3.28 5.20
C SER A 41 -4.72 -2.69 4.26
N MET A 42 -4.36 -3.39 3.20
CA MET A 42 -3.42 -2.90 2.20
C MET A 42 -4.16 -2.54 0.92
N CYS A 43 -3.87 -1.36 0.36
CA CYS A 43 -4.14 -1.05 -1.04
C CYS A 43 -2.80 -0.80 -1.71
N GLY A 44 -2.53 -1.49 -2.81
CA GLY A 44 -1.28 -1.36 -3.55
C GLY A 44 -1.53 -1.11 -5.03
N GLN A 45 -0.55 -0.50 -5.67
CA GLN A 45 -0.40 -0.55 -7.12
C GLN A 45 1.00 -1.08 -7.40
N ASP A 46 1.03 -2.28 -7.99
CA ASP A 46 2.27 -2.94 -8.41
C ASP A 46 2.62 -2.55 -9.85
N ARG A 47 3.91 -2.60 -10.20
CA ARG A 47 4.34 -2.42 -11.60
C ARG A 47 3.96 -3.65 -12.41
N SER A 48 3.24 -3.46 -13.51
CA SER A 48 3.07 -4.51 -14.53
C SER A 48 4.26 -4.47 -15.50
N ALA A 49 4.61 -5.63 -16.08
CA ALA A 49 5.66 -5.73 -17.09
C ALA A 49 5.40 -4.82 -18.32
N GLU A 50 4.15 -4.41 -18.52
CA GLU A 50 3.68 -3.56 -19.61
C GLU A 50 4.19 -2.12 -19.50
N ALA A 51 4.56 -1.65 -18.30
CA ALA A 51 5.13 -0.31 -18.07
C ALA A 51 6.62 -0.20 -18.43
N GLY A 52 7.23 -1.25 -18.99
CA GLY A 52 8.61 -1.21 -19.53
C GLY A 52 9.72 -1.15 -18.48
N GLN A 53 9.40 -1.27 -17.19
CA GLN A 53 10.37 -1.18 -16.09
C GLN A 53 10.57 -2.53 -15.39
N CYS A 54 11.76 -3.10 -15.56
CA CYS A 54 12.10 -4.44 -15.08
C CYS A 54 12.66 -4.48 -13.64
N ARG A 55 12.83 -3.34 -12.95
CA ARG A 55 13.45 -3.26 -11.60
C ARG A 55 12.87 -2.12 -10.76
N GLY A 56 12.53 -2.40 -9.50
CA GLY A 56 12.11 -1.40 -8.49
C GLY A 56 10.65 -0.93 -8.64
N GLY A 57 10.22 -0.03 -7.74
CA GLY A 57 8.93 0.65 -7.81
C GLY A 57 7.81 0.13 -6.92
N GLY A 58 6.59 0.55 -7.21
CA GLY A 58 5.38 0.19 -6.50
C GLY A 58 5.09 1.12 -5.31
N VAL A 59 3.80 1.35 -5.08
CA VAL A 59 3.31 2.15 -3.96
C VAL A 59 2.18 1.40 -3.27
N CYS A 60 2.18 1.38 -1.95
CA CYS A 60 1.05 0.90 -1.17
C CYS A 60 0.74 1.81 0.01
N ILE A 61 -0.49 1.68 0.50
CA ILE A 61 -0.95 2.28 1.73
C ILE A 61 -1.46 1.17 2.66
N TYR A 62 -0.94 1.16 3.88
CA TYR A 62 -1.48 0.40 5.00
C TYR A 62 -2.48 1.27 5.74
N ILE A 63 -3.74 0.86 5.72
CA ILE A 63 -4.86 1.53 6.35
C ILE A 63 -5.15 0.84 7.67
N ASN A 64 -4.92 1.55 8.77
CA ASN A 64 -5.18 1.03 10.10
C ASN A 64 -6.69 0.89 10.33
N GLY A 65 -7.16 -0.31 10.69
CA GLY A 65 -8.57 -0.59 10.96
C GLY A 65 -9.17 0.22 12.12
N LYS A 66 -8.35 0.72 13.05
CA LYS A 66 -8.77 1.64 14.13
C LYS A 66 -8.90 3.09 13.67
N TRP A 67 -8.31 3.45 12.53
CA TRP A 67 -8.38 4.80 11.96
C TRP A 67 -9.50 4.90 10.92
N CYS A 68 -9.60 3.92 10.02
CA CYS A 68 -10.55 3.91 8.91
C CYS A 68 -10.85 2.46 8.48
N MET A 69 -12.12 2.07 8.47
CA MET A 69 -12.58 0.83 7.83
C MET A 69 -13.25 1.05 6.48
N SER A 70 -13.76 2.25 6.20
CA SER A 70 -14.42 2.56 4.93
C SER A 70 -13.43 3.25 4.01
N TYR A 71 -12.82 2.47 3.12
CA TYR A 71 -11.88 2.96 2.12
C TYR A 71 -12.18 2.35 0.74
N CYS A 72 -11.73 3.02 -0.31
CA CYS A 72 -11.86 2.56 -1.69
C CYS A 72 -10.71 3.13 -2.53
N SER A 73 -10.07 2.29 -3.34
CA SER A 73 -9.17 2.78 -4.39
C SER A 73 -9.99 3.48 -5.47
N ILE A 74 -9.69 4.75 -5.74
CA ILE A 74 -10.43 5.60 -6.69
C ILE A 74 -9.63 5.89 -7.96
N GLY A 75 -8.38 5.45 -8.02
CA GLY A 75 -7.56 5.59 -9.22
C GLY A 75 -6.15 5.06 -8.99
N THR A 76 -5.56 4.53 -10.05
CA THR A 76 -4.16 4.10 -10.09
C THR A 76 -3.56 4.47 -11.44
N CYS A 77 -2.24 4.66 -11.46
CA CYS A 77 -1.47 4.72 -12.70
C CYS A 77 -0.09 4.13 -12.46
N CYS A 78 0.40 3.44 -13.48
CA CYS A 78 1.75 2.94 -13.56
C CYS A 78 2.28 3.31 -14.95
N SER A 79 3.16 4.31 -14.99
CA SER A 79 3.86 4.76 -16.19
C SER A 79 5.36 4.79 -15.92
N PRO A 80 6.21 4.87 -16.95
CA PRO A 80 7.67 4.95 -16.75
C PRO A 80 8.08 6.14 -15.87
N GLU A 81 7.37 7.27 -15.95
CA GLU A 81 7.72 8.49 -15.23
C GLU A 81 7.00 8.64 -13.88
N VAL A 82 5.78 8.09 -13.76
CA VAL A 82 4.94 8.29 -12.58
C VAL A 82 4.20 7.04 -12.14
N GLU A 83 4.18 6.84 -10.84
CA GLU A 83 3.34 5.88 -10.14
C GLU A 83 2.43 6.64 -9.20
N PHE A 84 1.13 6.39 -9.28
CA PHE A 84 0.19 6.93 -8.31
C PHE A 84 -0.85 5.91 -7.88
N LEU A 85 -1.25 6.03 -6.62
CA LEU A 85 -2.35 5.33 -6.00
C LEU A 85 -3.21 6.36 -5.26
N ALA A 86 -4.46 6.49 -5.67
CA ALA A 86 -5.43 7.37 -5.04
C ALA A 86 -6.44 6.53 -4.25
N VAL A 87 -6.47 6.72 -2.92
CA VAL A 87 -7.40 6.02 -2.03
C VAL A 87 -8.27 7.02 -1.32
N LYS A 88 -9.59 6.84 -1.45
CA LYS A 88 -10.57 7.56 -0.65
C LYS A 88 -10.74 6.84 0.67
N CYS A 89 -10.48 7.53 1.77
CA CYS A 89 -10.68 7.02 3.13
C CYS A 89 -11.78 7.83 3.84
N ARG A 90 -12.58 7.17 4.69
CA ARG A 90 -13.52 7.82 5.62
C ARG A 90 -13.13 7.46 7.06
N PRO A 91 -12.23 8.23 7.69
CA PRO A 91 -11.83 8.01 9.07
C PRO A 91 -12.99 8.16 10.05
N TYR A 92 -12.89 7.49 11.21
CA TYR A 92 -13.90 7.59 12.26
C TYR A 92 -14.00 8.99 12.87
N TYR A 93 -12.86 9.68 13.01
CA TYR A 93 -12.73 10.95 13.71
C TYR A 93 -12.43 12.11 12.75
N LEU A 94 -13.31 12.32 11.77
CA LEU A 94 -13.26 13.54 10.96
C LEU A 94 -13.81 14.72 11.79
N PRO A 95 -13.10 15.86 11.85
CA PRO A 95 -13.69 17.11 12.35
C PRO A 95 -14.98 17.38 11.57
N ARG A 96 -16.07 17.62 12.29
CA ARG A 96 -17.34 18.05 11.69
C ARG A 96 -17.32 19.54 11.39
#